data_AF-A0A6V7I0M0-F1
#
_entry.id   AF-A0A6V7I0M0-F1
#
_cell.length_a   1.000
_cell.length_b   1.000
_cell.length_c   1.000
_cell.angle_alpha   90.00
_cell.angle_beta   90.00
_cell.angle_gamma   90.00
#
_symmetry.space_group_name_H-M   'P 1'
#
loop_
_entity.id
_entity.type
_entity.pdbx_description
1 polymer ?
#
loop_
_entity_poly.entity_id
_entity_poly.type
_entity_poly.pdbx_seq_one_letter_code
_entity_poly.pdbx_strand_id
1 'polypeptide(L)' 'SELFQEDLYPDTPGHTAAISAEEWIGGANAEPLLISLRDGYQPTTSKNELKVTKKANVLGKGAKVGANAQNSQNSGVS' A
#
# COMPACT_ATOMS: atom_id res chain seq x y z
N SER A 1 36.68 -10.60 15.89
CA SER A 1 36.02 -9.29 15.77
C SER A 1 34.60 -9.43 16.25
N GLU A 2 34.35 -9.02 17.50
CA GLU A 2 33.00 -9.02 18.11
C GLU A 2 32.43 -7.60 18.29
N LEU A 3 33.18 -6.57 17.85
CA LEU A 3 32.80 -5.17 17.98
C LEU A 3 32.32 -4.61 16.63
N PHE A 4 31.29 -3.76 16.68
CA PHE A 4 30.75 -3.05 15.51
C PHE A 4 31.86 -2.24 14.81
N GLN A 5 31.93 -2.35 13.48
CA GLN A 5 32.97 -1.71 12.68
C GLN A 5 32.49 -0.35 12.17
N GLU A 6 32.68 0.69 12.98
CA GLU A 6 32.26 2.08 12.67
C GLU A 6 32.77 2.59 11.31
N ASP A 7 33.99 2.20 10.91
CA ASP A 7 34.58 2.60 9.62
C ASP A 7 33.89 1.97 8.40
N LEU A 8 33.31 0.77 8.57
CA LEU A 8 32.57 0.10 7.49
C LEU A 8 31.10 0.52 7.41
N TYR A 9 30.58 1.12 8.48
CA TYR A 9 29.17 1.48 8.62
C TYR A 9 29.03 2.93 9.07
N PRO A 10 29.26 3.91 8.16
CA PRO A 10 28.96 5.32 8.45
C PRO A 10 27.46 5.51 8.67
N ASP A 11 27.05 6.71 9.11
CA ASP A 11 25.63 7.03 9.26
C ASP A 11 24.88 6.90 7.92
N THR A 12 23.74 6.21 7.94
CA THR A 12 22.99 5.82 6.73
C THR A 12 21.56 6.35 6.72
N PRO A 13 20.95 6.59 5.56
CA PRO A 13 19.53 6.97 5.46
C PRO A 13 18.62 5.98 6.20
N GLY A 14 17.86 6.49 7.17
CA GLY A 14 16.89 5.72 7.94
C GLY A 14 15.55 5.53 7.22
N HIS A 15 14.61 4.92 7.93
CA HIS A 15 13.26 4.62 7.44
C HIS A 15 12.28 5.80 7.55
N THR A 16 12.68 6.88 8.22
CA THR A 16 11.83 8.05 8.47
C THR A 16 12.00 9.05 7.34
N ALA A 17 10.89 9.48 6.75
CA ALA A 17 10.90 10.53 5.74
C ALA A 17 11.39 11.85 6.35
N ALA A 18 12.28 12.55 5.64
CA ALA A 18 12.82 13.83 6.08
C ALA A 18 11.80 14.98 6.00
N ILE A 19 10.86 14.89 5.07
CA ILE A 19 9.79 15.88 4.86
C ILE A 19 8.46 15.17 4.56
N SER A 20 7.36 15.88 4.82
CA SER A 20 6.02 15.42 4.46
C SER A 20 5.78 15.45 2.95
N ALA A 21 4.72 14.78 2.50
CA ALA A 21 4.34 14.76 1.09
C ALA A 21 3.94 16.17 0.60
N GLU A 22 3.21 16.91 1.42
CA GLU A 22 2.76 18.27 1.11
C GLU A 22 3.95 19.23 0.92
N GLU A 23 4.97 19.12 1.76
CA GLU A 23 6.20 19.93 1.65
C GLU A 23 6.97 19.59 0.37
N TRP A 24 7.13 18.31 0.05
CA TRP A 24 7.77 17.87 -1.19
C TRP A 24 7.03 18.37 -2.44
N ILE A 25 5.70 18.23 -2.47
CA ILE A 25 4.85 18.75 -3.54
C ILE A 25 4.96 20.29 -3.63
N GLY A 26 5.13 20.96 -2.49
CA GLY A 26 5.39 22.40 -2.39
C GLY A 26 6.77 22.83 -2.90
N GLY A 27 7.63 21.89 -3.33
CA GLY A 27 8.96 22.15 -3.86
C GLY A 27 10.08 22.15 -2.80
N ALA A 28 9.78 21.76 -1.56
CA ALA A 28 10.80 21.60 -0.53
C ALA A 28 11.66 20.36 -0.84
N ASN A 29 12.96 20.46 -0.51
CA ASN A 29 13.91 19.36 -0.60
C ASN A 29 14.67 19.28 0.72
N ALA A 30 14.90 18.06 1.19
CA ALA A 30 15.64 17.79 2.42
C ALA A 30 16.48 16.53 2.26
N GLU A 31 17.65 16.53 2.88
CA GLU A 31 18.52 15.36 2.96
C GLU A 31 17.87 14.27 3.83
N PRO A 32 18.14 12.98 3.55
CA PRO A 32 17.60 11.89 4.35
C PRO A 32 18.05 11.96 5.81
N LEU A 33 17.17 11.57 6.71
CA LEU A 33 17.48 11.45 8.13
C LEU A 33 18.44 10.27 8.34
N LEU A 34 19.68 10.56 8.73
CA LEU A 34 20.68 9.52 8.92
C LEU A 34 20.53 8.83 10.29
N ILE A 35 20.84 7.54 10.33
CA ILE A 35 20.85 6.68 11.51
C ILE A 35 22.16 5.89 11.58
N SER A 36 22.63 5.64 12.80
CA SER A 36 23.74 4.71 13.05
C SER A 36 23.22 3.28 13.13
N LEU A 37 23.91 2.34 12.47
CA LEU A 37 23.60 0.91 12.53
C LEU A 37 24.13 0.23 13.81
N ARG A 38 24.87 0.96 14.65
CA ARG A 38 25.49 0.45 15.87
C ARG A 38 24.49 -0.19 16.83
N ASP A 39 23.33 0.44 16.98
CA ASP A 39 22.27 -0.01 17.89
C ASP A 39 21.38 -1.10 17.27
N GLY A 40 21.71 -1.57 16.06
CA GLY A 40 20.94 -2.57 15.32
C GLY A 40 19.57 -2.06 14.86
N TYR A 41 18.67 -2.98 14.53
CA TYR A 41 17.34 -2.64 14.05
C TYR A 41 16.47 -2.07 15.17
N GLN A 42 16.17 -0.77 15.09
CA GLN A 42 15.17 -0.13 15.94
C GLN A 42 13.81 -0.10 15.23
N PRO A 43 12.82 -0.88 15.67
CA PRO A 43 11.48 -0.83 15.09
C PRO A 43 10.86 0.54 15.35
N THR A 44 10.52 1.22 14.27
CA THR A 44 9.84 2.52 14.22
C THR A 44 8.51 2.40 14.99
N THR A 45 8.29 3.24 16.00
CA THR A 45 7.04 3.26 16.79
C THR A 45 5.87 3.93 16.05
N SER A 46 6.10 4.47 14.85
CA SER A 46 5.10 5.18 14.06
C SER A 46 4.19 4.22 13.27
N LYS A 47 3.33 3.50 14.01
CA LYS A 47 2.12 2.91 13.45
C LYS A 47 1.17 4.06 13.08
N ASN A 48 1.29 4.58 11.87
CA ASN A 48 0.06 4.91 11.15
C ASN A 48 -0.65 3.56 10.96
N GLU A 49 -1.59 3.24 11.86
CA GLU A 49 -2.46 2.08 11.71
C GLU A 49 -3.12 2.19 10.33
N LEU A 50 -2.64 1.38 9.39
CA LEU A 50 -3.29 1.22 8.10
C LEU A 50 -4.61 0.50 8.35
N LYS A 51 -5.66 1.26 8.69
CA LYS A 51 -7.02 0.76 8.88
C LYS A 51 -7.60 0.35 7.54
N VAL A 52 -7.19 -0.82 7.04
CA VAL A 52 -7.76 -1.41 5.84
C VAL A 52 -9.16 -1.92 6.19
N THR A 53 -10.18 -1.15 5.84
CA THR A 53 -11.55 -1.65 5.87
C THR A 53 -11.67 -2.71 4.75
N LYS A 54 -11.76 -4.00 5.11
CA LYS A 54 -11.95 -5.09 4.15
C LYS A 54 -13.31 -4.92 3.45
N LYS A 55 -13.33 -4.24 2.31
CA LYS A 55 -14.50 -4.18 1.42
C LYS A 55 -14.55 -5.50 0.64
N ALA A 56 -15.72 -6.12 0.59
CA ALA A 56 -15.89 -7.41 -0.11
C ALA A 56 -15.61 -7.25 -1.62
N ASN A 57 -14.92 -8.23 -2.20
CA ASN A 57 -14.65 -8.30 -3.63
C ASN A 57 -15.97 -8.44 -4.42
N VAL A 58 -16.23 -7.55 -5.37
CA VAL A 58 -17.47 -7.51 -6.16
C VAL A 58 -17.52 -8.50 -7.32
N LEU A 59 -16.46 -9.29 -7.53
CA LEU A 59 -16.33 -10.23 -8.66
C LEU A 59 -17.23 -11.49 -8.59
N GLY A 60 -18.15 -11.59 -7.62
CA GLY A 60 -18.99 -12.77 -7.39
C GLY A 60 -20.50 -12.61 -7.60
N LYS A 61 -20.99 -11.43 -8.01
CA LYS A 61 -22.44 -11.18 -8.18
C LYS A 61 -22.76 -10.62 -9.56
N GLY A 62 -22.54 -11.43 -10.59
CA GLY A 62 -22.85 -11.01 -11.96
C GLY A 62 -23.00 -12.12 -13.01
N ALA A 63 -22.73 -13.40 -12.70
CA ALA A 63 -22.91 -14.48 -13.65
C ALA A 63 -24.15 -15.33 -13.32
N LYS A 64 -25.32 -14.75 -13.56
CA LYS A 64 -26.47 -15.52 -14.03
C LYS A 64 -26.85 -14.97 -15.40
N VAL A 65 -25.95 -15.23 -16.36
CA VAL A 65 -26.23 -15.09 -17.78
C VAL A 65 -26.83 -16.42 -18.24
N GLY A 66 -28.08 -16.37 -18.69
CA GLY A 66 -28.61 -17.34 -19.65
C GLY A 66 -29.49 -18.46 -19.11
N ALA A 67 -30.73 -18.15 -18.71
CA ALA A 67 -31.88 -19.06 -18.87
C ALA A 67 -33.19 -18.28 -18.72
N ASN A 68 -33.56 -17.48 -19.72
CA ASN A 68 -34.95 -17.09 -19.90
C ASN A 68 -35.34 -17.37 -21.35
N ALA A 69 -35.73 -18.61 -21.61
CA ALA A 69 -36.46 -19.00 -22.80
C ALA A 69 -37.89 -19.24 -22.36
N GLN A 70 -38.78 -18.28 -22.62
CA GLN A 70 -40.22 -18.43 -22.88
C GLN A 70 -40.89 -17.06 -22.76
N ASN A 71 -41.10 -16.40 -23.89
CA ASN A 71 -42.44 -15.90 -24.27
C ASN A 71 -42.33 -15.22 -25.66
N SER A 72 -42.92 -15.84 -26.68
CA SER A 72 -43.30 -15.13 -27.91
C SER A 72 -44.72 -15.52 -28.27
N GLN A 73 -45.64 -14.61 -27.99
CA GLN A 73 -47.01 -14.63 -28.49
C GLN A 73 -47.05 -14.30 -29.99
N ASN A 74 -48.18 -14.68 -30.61
CA ASN A 74 -48.79 -14.20 -31.87
C ASN A 74 -48.34 -14.93 -33.16
N SER A 75 -49.18 -15.36 -34.11
CA SER A 75 -50.62 -15.17 -34.41
C SER A 75 -51.03 -15.97 -35.66
N GLY A 76 -52.30 -16.40 -35.75
CA GLY A 76 -53.04 -16.67 -37.01
C GLY A 76 -52.71 -18.00 -37.71
N VAL A 77 -53.59 -18.70 -38.42
CA VAL A 77 -54.92 -18.44 -38.99
C VAL A 77 -55.49 -19.79 -39.46
N SER A 78 -56.82 -19.93 -39.40
CA SER A 78 -57.72 -20.84 -40.12
C SER A 78 -57.43 -22.34 -40.18
#